data_AF-A0A2H0UXQ8-F1
#
_entry.id   AF-A0A2H0UXQ8-F1
#
_cell.length_a   1.000
_cell.length_b   1.000
_cell.length_c   1.000
_cell.angle_alpha   90.00
_cell.angle_beta   90.00
_cell.angle_gamma   90.00
#
_symmetry.space_group_name_H-M   'P 1'
#
loop_
_entity.id
_entity.type
_entity.pdbx_description
1 polymer ?
#
loop_
_entity_poly.entity_id
_entity_poly.type
_entity_poly.pdbx_seq_one_letter_code
_entity_poly.pdbx_strand_id
1 'polypeptide(L)'
;MVVLDTNIIIDHLRFSAKGETALMSIAKKVAKENLAISVITVQELYEGKSAKDKQKEDYLLSTITPLKILPYDYEAAQLAGEIAR
;
A
#
# COMPACT_ATOMS: atom_id res chain seq x y z
N MET A 1 14.87 -0.45 -2.33
CA MET A 1 13.54 -0.22 -1.71
C MET A 1 12.47 -0.45 -2.76
N VAL A 2 11.37 -1.09 -2.39
CA VAL A 2 10.21 -1.32 -3.24
C VAL A 2 9.04 -0.52 -2.67
N VAL A 3 8.46 0.36 -3.49
CA VAL A 3 7.27 1.13 -3.13
C VAL A 3 6.06 0.43 -3.73
N LEU A 4 5.11 0.06 -2.88
CA LEU A 4 3.93 -0.70 -3.25
C LEU A 4 2.80 0.27 -3.62
N ASP A 5 2.20 0.05 -4.78
CA ASP A 5 1.01 0.76 -5.23
C ASP A 5 -0.25 0.24 -4.52
N THR A 6 -1.31 1.04 -4.55
CA THR A 6 -2.59 0.79 -3.88
C THR A 6 -3.24 -0.50 -4.38
N ASN A 7 -3.14 -0.80 -5.67
CA ASN A 7 -3.69 -2.03 -6.27
C ASN A 7 -3.08 -3.31 -5.65
N ILE A 8 -1.78 -3.34 -5.36
CA ILE A 8 -1.10 -4.49 -4.76
C ILE A 8 -1.69 -4.81 -3.39
N ILE A 9 -2.01 -3.77 -2.61
CA ILE A 9 -2.64 -3.91 -1.30
C ILE A 9 -4.09 -4.35 -1.45
N ILE A 10 -4.88 -3.68 -2.31
CA ILE A 10 -6.30 -4.01 -2.53
C ILE A 10 -6.47 -5.45 -3.01
N ASP A 11 -5.65 -5.91 -3.94
CA ASP A 11 -5.71 -7.27 -4.47
C ASP A 11 -5.34 -8.29 -3.38
N HIS A 12 -4.36 -7.98 -2.53
CA HIS A 12 -4.07 -8.81 -1.37
C HIS A 12 -5.29 -8.92 -0.45
N LEU A 13 -5.91 -7.79 -0.09
CA LEU A 13 -7.07 -7.77 0.80
C LEU A 13 -8.27 -8.53 0.23
N ARG A 14 -8.45 -8.55 -1.10
CA ARG A 14 -9.56 -9.24 -1.78
C ARG A 14 -9.32 -10.73 -1.99
N PHE A 15 -8.08 -11.14 -2.21
CA PHE A 15 -7.77 -12.46 -2.76
C PHE A 15 -6.80 -13.30 -1.92
N SER A 16 -6.30 -12.82 -0.77
CA SER A 16 -5.38 -13.56 0.10
C SER A 16 -5.93 -14.93 0.53
N ALA A 17 -7.24 -15.06 0.72
CA ALA A 17 -7.89 -16.34 1.04
C ALA A 17 -7.95 -17.32 -0.15
N LYS A 18 -7.74 -16.85 -1.39
CA LYS A 18 -7.86 -17.64 -2.62
C LYS A 18 -6.51 -18.12 -3.17
N GLY A 19 -5.39 -17.65 -2.61
CA GLY A 19 -4.07 -18.08 -3.04
C GLY A 19 -2.99 -17.03 -2.79
N GLU A 20 -1.82 -17.29 -3.36
CA GLU A 20 -0.69 -16.37 -3.29
C GLU A 20 -0.97 -15.09 -4.09
N THR A 21 -0.73 -13.94 -3.46
CA THR A 21 -0.89 -12.62 -4.09
C THR A 21 0.46 -12.02 -4.44
N ALA A 22 0.46 -10.96 -5.26
CA ALA A 22 1.68 -10.23 -5.61
C ALA A 22 2.41 -9.70 -4.35
N LEU A 23 1.65 -9.15 -3.38
CA LEU A 23 2.21 -8.69 -2.11
C LEU A 23 2.96 -9.81 -1.38
N MET A 24 2.37 -11.01 -1.30
CA MET A 24 3.00 -12.17 -0.64
C MET A 24 4.27 -12.60 -1.40
N SER A 25 4.20 -12.66 -2.72
CA SER A 25 5.34 -12.99 -3.58
C SER A 25 6.51 -12.02 -3.40
N ILE A 26 6.21 -10.72 -3.31
CA ILE A 26 7.21 -9.66 -3.09
C ILE A 26 7.80 -9.77 -1.68
N ALA A 27 6.95 -9.92 -0.66
CA ALA A 27 7.38 -10.02 0.74
C ALA A 27 8.25 -11.25 1.05
N LYS A 28 8.16 -12.32 0.24
CA LYS A 28 9.07 -13.47 0.32
C LYS A 28 10.48 -13.18 -0.22
N LYS A 29 10.63 -12.20 -1.12
CA LYS A 29 11.88 -11.89 -1.83
C LYS A 29 12.58 -10.65 -1.31
N VAL A 30 11.82 -9.73 -0.70
CA VAL A 30 12.29 -8.43 -0.27
C VAL A 30 12.16 -8.33 1.24
N ALA A 31 13.26 -7.95 1.91
CA ALA A 31 13.26 -7.74 3.36
C ALA A 31 12.24 -6.66 3.74
N LYS A 32 11.57 -6.83 4.89
CA LYS A 32 10.42 -6.00 5.30
C LYS A 32 10.78 -4.51 5.38
N GLU A 33 11.98 -4.20 5.86
CA GLU A 33 12.54 -2.85 5.96
C GLU A 33 12.72 -2.15 4.60
N ASN A 34 12.70 -2.91 3.51
CA ASN A 34 12.80 -2.41 2.14
C ASN A 34 11.44 -2.27 1.45
N LEU A 35 10.34 -2.58 2.14
CA LEU A 35 8.98 -2.39 1.63
C LEU A 35 8.38 -1.10 2.16
N ALA A 36 7.82 -0.31 1.26
CA ALA A 36 7.23 0.99 1.58
C ALA A 36 5.91 1.22 0.86
N ILE A 37 5.09 2.12 1.40
CA ILE A 37 3.92 2.71 0.75
C ILE A 37 3.99 4.24 0.86
N SER A 38 3.37 4.95 -0.07
CA SER A 38 3.18 6.40 0.03
C SER A 38 2.05 6.73 1.02
N VAL A 39 2.11 7.90 1.66
CA VAL A 39 0.95 8.45 2.38
C VAL A 39 -0.28 8.64 1.47
N ILE A 40 -0.07 8.85 0.17
CA ILE A 40 -1.15 8.89 -0.83
C ILE A 40 -1.86 7.53 -0.93
N THR A 41 -1.10 6.43 -0.96
CA THR A 41 -1.67 5.07 -0.92
C THR A 41 -2.50 4.83 0.33
N VAL A 42 -2.05 5.35 1.49
CA VAL A 42 -2.85 5.27 2.72
C VAL A 42 -4.18 6.00 2.56
N GLN A 43 -4.18 7.22 2.03
CA GLN A 43 -5.42 7.97 1.74
C GLN A 43 -6.35 7.17 0.84
N GLU A 44 -5.88 6.67 -0.31
CA GLU A 44 -6.70 5.90 -1.26
C GLU A 44 -7.30 4.63 -0.64
N LEU A 45 -6.56 3.96 0.24
CA LEU A 45 -7.07 2.78 0.97
C LEU A 45 -8.22 3.14 1.92
N TYR A 46 -8.17 4.31 2.56
CA TYR A 46 -9.23 4.83 3.43
C TYR A 46 -10.44 5.41 2.67
N GLU A 47 -10.26 5.85 1.43
CA GLU A 47 -11.38 6.21 0.54
C GLU A 47 -12.22 4.99 0.12
N GLY A 48 -11.61 3.80 0.15
CA GLY A 48 -12.27 2.55 -0.14
C GLY A 48 -13.45 2.27 0.82
N LYS A 49 -14.60 1.88 0.27
CA LYS A 49 -15.80 1.53 1.07
C LYS A 49 -15.53 0.48 2.16
N SER A 50 -14.56 -0.41 1.94
CA SER A 50 -14.14 -1.44 2.90
C SER A 50 -13.61 -0.87 4.21
N ALA A 51 -13.03 0.33 4.21
CA ALA A 51 -12.53 0.98 5.43
C ALA A 51 -13.65 1.42 6.38
N LYS A 52 -14.92 1.40 5.94
CA LYS A 52 -16.10 1.67 6.81
C LYS A 52 -16.52 0.46 7.64
N ASP A 53 -16.05 -0.74 7.29
CA ASP A 53 -16.30 -1.98 8.02
C ASP A 53 -15.13 -2.23 8.96
N LYS A 54 -15.41 -2.30 10.27
CA LYS A 54 -14.37 -2.33 11.29
C LYS A 54 -13.45 -3.54 11.15
N GLN A 55 -13.98 -4.70 10.79
CA GLN A 55 -13.17 -5.92 10.63
C GLN A 55 -12.24 -5.81 9.42
N LYS A 56 -12.72 -5.21 8.33
CA LYS A 56 -11.90 -4.97 7.13
C LYS A 56 -10.87 -3.89 7.34
N GLU A 57 -11.19 -2.85 8.11
CA GLU A 57 -10.25 -1.82 8.52
C GLU A 57 -9.11 -2.42 9.37
N ASP A 58 -9.43 -3.25 10.36
CA ASP A 58 -8.41 -3.89 11.19
C ASP A 58 -7.50 -4.81 10.35
N TYR A 59 -8.07 -5.51 9.36
CA TYR A 59 -7.28 -6.31 8.42
C TYR A 59 -6.39 -5.45 7.51
N LEU A 60 -6.91 -4.33 6.99
CA LEU A 60 -6.15 -3.33 6.24
C LEU A 60 -4.96 -2.81 7.07
N LEU A 61 -5.21 -2.39 8.31
CA LEU A 61 -4.18 -1.90 9.22
C LEU A 61 -3.10 -2.95 9.48
N SER A 62 -3.49 -4.20 9.75
CA SER A 62 -2.53 -5.29 9.95
C SER A 62 -1.66 -5.56 8.72
N THR A 63 -2.19 -5.29 7.52
CA THR A 63 -1.49 -5.47 6.24
C THR A 63 -0.45 -4.37 6.00
N ILE A 64 -0.77 -3.11 6.34
CA ILE A 64 0.10 -1.97 6.06
C ILE A 64 1.06 -1.60 7.19
N THR A 65 0.76 -1.98 8.45
CA THR A 65 1.60 -1.68 9.63
C THR A 65 3.07 -2.09 9.49
N PRO A 66 3.42 -3.24 8.87
CA PRO A 66 4.82 -3.63 8.71
C PRO A 66 5.59 -2.83 7.65
N LEU A 67 4.90 -1.99 6.87
CA LEU A 67 5.46 -1.27 5.73
C LEU A 67 5.96 0.11 6.18
N LYS A 68 7.08 0.56 5.61
CA LYS A 68 7.53 1.93 5.81
C LYS A 68 6.58 2.91 5.10
N ILE A 69 6.01 3.86 5.82
CA ILE A 69 5.21 4.94 5.21
C ILE A 69 6.15 6.06 4.77
N LEU A 70 6.13 6.39 3.49
CA LEU A 70 6.89 7.49 2.91
C LEU A 70 6.01 8.75 2.82
N PRO A 71 6.50 9.91 3.29
CA PRO A 71 5.78 11.17 3.15
C PRO A 71 5.69 11.59 1.68
N TYR A 72 4.69 12.40 1.36
CA TYR A 72 4.60 13.12 0.10
C TYR A 72 4.95 14.58 0.36
N ASP A 73 6.22 14.93 0.13
CA ASP A 73 6.78 16.24 0.39
C ASP A 73 6.78 17.12 -0.87
N TYR A 74 7.33 18.33 -0.74
CA TYR A 74 7.40 19.30 -1.82
C TYR A 74 8.17 18.77 -3.04
N GLU A 75 9.26 18.03 -2.82
CA GLU A 75 10.12 17.49 -3.88
C GLU A 75 9.39 16.42 -4.68
N ALA A 76 8.73 15.49 -3.98
CA ALA A 76 7.86 14.50 -4.60
C ALA A 76 6.71 15.16 -5.37
N ALA A 77 6.11 16.21 -4.82
CA ALA A 77 5.00 16.93 -5.45
C ALA A 77 5.41 17.69 -6.71
N GLN A 78 6.55 18.36 -6.68
CA GLN A 78 7.10 19.03 -7.85
C GLN A 78 7.37 18.03 -8.98
N LEU A 79 8.07 16.93 -8.67
CA LEU A 79 8.40 15.91 -9.66
C LEU A 79 7.14 15.27 -10.26
N ALA A 80 6.13 14.97 -9.44
CA ALA A 80 4.85 14.45 -9.92
C ALA A 80 4.18 15.41 -10.93
N GLY A 81 4.22 16.72 -10.66
CA GLY A 81 3.70 17.74 -11.57
C GLY A 81 4.53 17.95 -12.84
N GLU A 82 5.82 17.62 -12.82
CA GLU A 82 6.67 17.56 -14.02
C GLU A 82 6.34 16.34 -14.88
N ILE A 83 6.08 15.19 -14.27
CA ILE A 83 5.71 13.94 -14.97
C ILE A 83 4.32 14.03 -15.62
N ALA A 84 3.38 14.73 -14.99
CA ALA A 84 1.99 14.80 -15.46
C ALA A 84 1.76 15.78 -16.62
N ARG A 85 2.73 16.63 -16.95
CA ARG A 85 2.71 17.56 -18.09
C ARG A 85 3.09 16.87 -19.38
#